data_AF-A0A9D1LLT4-F1
#
_entry.id   AF-A0A9D1LLT4-F1
#
_cell.length_a   1.000
_cell.length_b   1.000
_cell.length_c   1.000
_cell.angle_alpha   90.00
_cell.angle_beta   90.00
_cell.angle_gamma   90.00
#
_symmetry.space_group_name_H-M   'P 1'
#
loop_
_entity.id
_entity.type
_entity.pdbx_description
1 polymer ?
#
loop_
_entity_poly.entity_id
_entity_poly.type
_entity_poly.pdbx_seq_one_letter_code
_entity_poly.pdbx_strand_id
1 'polypeptide(L)'
;MSHSDDYFEKYGFMIEEDERREKAALTERMRKWLLSGARLLCDCYNEVAESAAAIAPHDPQIVDLAHKTAMSELTAGMIGSGNWTFQTRHGGMVISSYTFTPYQQLFRVILECVDTPCDFDQVDVAVSSRRALYHAEAVLTDDRCGIFWQHLIDALPPYGDDVLFPGELFDLTAALAKCHSTLTGQSFHPWYDDWNNAFEHHWQVRSAPRTEAALRQRVFFPDRAAAEEAVRSKAPSECENADRDLLVAAFPQLTRLWTPQQLDELLVNNVLSRVASDDPKLALQMFRLLLDTAEPQLGAPSAASWYLGDVLSALLETKWTSEWSIDLILDALRQDDHFAYQVFQSAYAGLEQQRLIQACIDRNDRALYQKLVDLLDESPWPHDGVEPDPWPEEEEEEKPRKRHSQRRWVPADPLPDDGTLFRYCTVKFPGKEHPYAYLTGDLPLIEGDWVEVPVGNQGASCPAQVRSLLLCTRKNAPWPPEKTRTVLRRCEAPDGRS
;
A
#
# COMPACT_ATOMS: atom_id res chain seq x y z
N MET A 1 -67.67 -14.28 31.61
CA MET A 1 -67.43 -12.82 31.76
C MET A 1 -67.41 -12.46 33.26
N SER A 2 -66.43 -12.93 34.05
CA SER A 2 -66.35 -12.55 35.49
C SER A 2 -64.96 -12.71 36.15
N HIS A 3 -63.87 -12.68 35.38
CA HIS A 3 -62.50 -12.64 35.93
C HIS A 3 -61.68 -11.45 35.42
N SER A 4 -62.19 -10.70 34.44
CA SER A 4 -61.53 -9.49 33.91
C SER A 4 -61.97 -8.22 34.65
N ASP A 5 -63.24 -8.15 35.09
CA ASP A 5 -63.79 -6.95 35.74
C ASP A 5 -63.28 -6.78 37.18
N ASP A 6 -63.12 -7.88 37.92
CA ASP A 6 -62.61 -7.89 39.32
C ASP A 6 -61.10 -7.54 39.40
N TYR A 7 -60.35 -7.73 38.31
CA TYR A 7 -58.94 -7.36 38.21
C TYR A 7 -58.76 -5.85 38.01
N PHE A 8 -59.55 -5.24 37.12
CA PHE A 8 -59.52 -3.80 36.87
C PHE A 8 -60.09 -2.99 38.05
N GLU A 9 -61.13 -3.48 38.74
CA GLU A 9 -61.64 -2.82 39.96
C GLU A 9 -60.62 -2.83 41.11
N LYS A 10 -59.80 -3.88 41.23
CA LYS A 10 -58.84 -4.05 42.33
C LYS A 10 -57.46 -3.46 42.06
N TYR A 11 -57.00 -3.46 40.80
CA TYR A 11 -55.66 -3.03 40.41
C TYR A 11 -55.63 -1.84 39.44
N GLY A 12 -56.79 -1.38 38.95
CA GLY A 12 -56.89 -0.31 37.94
C GLY A 12 -56.21 0.99 38.34
N PHE A 13 -56.34 1.41 39.60
CA PHE A 13 -55.65 2.61 40.09
C PHE A 13 -54.11 2.47 40.05
N MET A 14 -53.58 1.29 40.36
CA MET A 14 -52.13 1.04 40.29
C MET A 14 -51.65 0.92 38.85
N ILE A 15 -52.44 0.31 37.97
CA ILE A 15 -52.17 0.23 36.53
C ILE A 15 -52.14 1.63 35.90
N GLU A 16 -53.09 2.51 36.24
CA GLU A 16 -53.12 3.90 35.77
C GLU A 16 -51.97 4.75 36.33
N GLU A 17 -51.54 4.48 37.56
CA GLU A 17 -50.41 5.19 38.18
C GLU A 17 -49.07 4.76 37.58
N ASP A 18 -48.88 3.45 37.35
CA ASP A 18 -47.70 2.91 36.65
C ASP A 18 -47.66 3.40 35.20
N GLU A 19 -48.79 3.41 34.49
CA GLU A 19 -48.86 3.97 33.15
C GLU A 19 -48.52 5.48 33.12
N ARG A 20 -49.01 6.27 34.10
CA ARG A 20 -48.64 7.69 34.22
C ARG A 20 -47.16 7.88 34.49
N ARG A 21 -46.55 7.07 35.37
CA ARG A 21 -45.12 7.14 35.69
C ARG A 21 -44.25 6.76 34.50
N GLU A 22 -44.57 5.66 33.81
CA GLU A 22 -43.85 5.23 32.61
C GLU A 22 -43.98 6.26 31.48
N LYS A 23 -45.18 6.80 31.27
CA LYS A 23 -45.41 7.86 30.27
C LYS A 23 -44.64 9.14 30.58
N ALA A 24 -44.58 9.56 31.85
CA ALA A 24 -43.80 10.73 32.26
C ALA A 24 -42.28 10.50 32.08
N ALA A 25 -41.78 9.33 32.48
CA ALA A 25 -40.38 8.95 32.31
C ALA A 25 -39.98 8.85 30.82
N LEU A 26 -40.87 8.30 29.98
CA LEU A 26 -40.70 8.25 28.54
C LEU A 26 -40.65 9.66 27.94
N THR A 27 -41.56 10.54 28.34
CA THR A 27 -41.63 11.93 27.87
C THR A 27 -40.35 12.69 28.20
N GLU A 28 -39.83 12.55 29.42
CA GLU A 28 -38.59 13.20 29.82
C GLU A 28 -37.35 12.64 29.09
N ARG A 29 -37.31 11.32 28.89
CA ARG A 29 -36.25 10.67 28.10
C ARG A 29 -36.27 11.14 26.65
N MET A 30 -37.45 11.22 26.04
CA MET A 30 -37.65 11.75 24.68
C MET A 30 -37.23 13.21 24.59
N ARG A 31 -37.60 14.04 25.56
CA ARG A 31 -37.21 15.46 25.59
C ARG A 31 -35.69 15.65 25.65
N LYS A 32 -35.01 14.91 26.52
CA LYS A 32 -33.53 14.95 26.62
C LYS A 32 -32.88 14.49 25.32
N TRP A 33 -33.38 13.41 24.75
CA TRP A 33 -32.90 12.91 23.46
C TRP A 33 -33.14 13.91 22.32
N LEU A 34 -34.32 14.54 22.26
CA LEU A 34 -34.64 15.58 21.26
C LEU A 34 -33.69 16.78 21.36
N LEU A 35 -33.47 17.31 22.57
CA LEU A 35 -32.58 18.47 22.76
C LEU A 35 -31.12 18.13 22.41
N SER A 36 -30.65 16.96 22.83
CA SER A 36 -29.29 16.53 22.52
C SER A 36 -29.09 16.26 21.03
N GLY A 37 -30.06 15.58 20.40
CA GLY A 37 -30.00 15.25 18.97
C GLY A 37 -30.16 16.47 18.09
N ALA A 38 -31.06 17.40 18.44
CA ALA A 38 -31.26 18.62 17.66
C ALA A 38 -30.02 19.50 17.67
N ARG A 39 -29.38 19.68 18.85
CA ARG A 39 -28.11 20.41 18.94
C ARG A 39 -27.02 19.77 18.08
N LEU A 40 -26.84 18.45 18.20
CA LEU A 40 -25.86 17.73 17.40
C LEU A 40 -26.10 17.89 15.90
N LEU A 41 -27.36 17.80 15.46
CA LEU A 41 -27.71 17.94 14.04
C LEU A 41 -27.53 19.36 13.53
N CYS A 42 -27.84 20.40 14.32
CA CYS A 42 -27.53 21.78 13.95
C CYS A 42 -26.02 21.99 13.83
N ASP A 43 -25.24 21.46 14.78
CA ASP A 43 -23.77 21.55 14.74
C ASP A 43 -23.23 20.85 13.49
N CYS A 44 -23.68 19.61 13.20
CA CYS A 44 -23.28 18.90 11.98
C CYS A 44 -23.75 19.61 10.70
N TYR A 45 -24.95 20.19 10.67
CA TYR A 45 -25.44 20.93 9.51
C TYR A 45 -24.55 22.13 9.16
N ASN A 46 -24.14 22.89 10.17
CA ASN A 46 -23.23 24.03 9.98
C ASN A 46 -21.82 23.57 9.61
N GLU A 47 -21.31 22.51 10.25
CA GLU A 47 -19.99 21.93 9.96
C GLU A 47 -19.84 21.53 8.50
N VAL A 48 -20.88 20.95 7.89
CA VAL A 48 -20.89 20.59 6.46
C VAL A 48 -20.68 21.83 5.58
N ALA A 49 -21.34 22.94 5.89
CA ALA A 49 -21.21 24.18 5.13
C ALA A 49 -19.85 24.85 5.34
N GLU A 50 -19.37 24.89 6.58
CA GLU A 50 -18.06 25.46 6.95
C GLU A 50 -16.91 24.69 6.30
N SER A 51 -16.94 23.37 6.38
CA SER A 51 -15.95 22.49 5.75
C SER A 51 -15.97 22.60 4.23
N ALA A 52 -17.15 22.64 3.61
CA ALA A 52 -17.28 22.83 2.16
C ALA A 52 -16.70 24.19 1.70
N ALA A 53 -16.97 25.26 2.45
CA ALA A 53 -16.43 26.58 2.17
C ALA A 53 -14.90 26.65 2.34
N ALA A 54 -14.35 25.89 3.29
CA ALA A 54 -12.90 25.79 3.48
C ALA A 54 -12.22 25.07 2.31
N ILE A 55 -12.85 24.03 1.76
CA ILE A 55 -12.33 23.26 0.61
C ILE A 55 -12.45 24.08 -0.69
N ALA A 56 -13.58 24.75 -0.92
CA ALA A 56 -13.86 25.48 -2.16
C ALA A 56 -14.15 26.98 -1.91
N PRO A 57 -13.19 27.76 -1.39
CA PRO A 57 -13.43 29.14 -0.96
C PRO A 57 -13.78 30.13 -2.09
N HIS A 58 -13.51 29.74 -3.34
CA HIS A 58 -13.76 30.55 -4.53
C HIS A 58 -15.05 30.17 -5.25
N ASP A 59 -15.76 29.13 -4.81
CA ASP A 59 -17.03 28.73 -5.40
C ASP A 59 -18.20 29.42 -4.68
N PRO A 60 -18.90 30.37 -5.33
CA PRO A 60 -20.01 31.09 -4.71
C PRO A 60 -21.24 30.20 -4.44
N GLN A 61 -21.32 29.00 -5.01
CA GLN A 61 -22.45 28.09 -4.85
C GLN A 61 -22.23 27.00 -3.80
N ILE A 62 -20.98 26.81 -3.34
CA ILE A 62 -20.64 25.62 -2.54
C ILE A 62 -21.42 25.53 -1.23
N VAL A 63 -21.66 26.66 -0.56
CA VAL A 63 -22.41 26.70 0.71
C VAL A 63 -23.89 26.33 0.52
N ASP A 64 -24.53 26.82 -0.55
CA ASP A 64 -25.92 26.45 -0.88
C ASP A 64 -26.04 24.96 -1.23
N LEU A 65 -25.08 24.44 -2.00
CA LEU A 65 -25.00 23.02 -2.33
C LEU A 65 -24.73 22.15 -1.11
N ALA A 66 -23.90 22.61 -0.17
CA ALA A 66 -23.61 21.94 1.09
C ALA A 66 -24.87 21.83 1.96
N HIS A 67 -25.63 22.92 2.11
CA HIS A 67 -26.92 22.91 2.82
C HIS A 67 -27.93 21.96 2.18
N LYS A 68 -28.04 21.95 0.84
CA LYS A 68 -28.91 21.00 0.12
C LYS A 68 -28.49 19.55 0.35
N THR A 69 -27.18 19.28 0.38
CA THR A 69 -26.63 17.94 0.63
C THR A 69 -26.91 17.49 2.06
N ALA A 70 -26.68 18.35 3.06
CA ALA A 70 -27.04 18.06 4.45
C ALA A 70 -28.54 17.79 4.61
N MET A 71 -29.40 18.57 3.95
CA MET A 71 -30.85 18.34 3.94
C MET A 71 -31.26 17.02 3.28
N SER A 72 -30.58 16.61 2.21
CA SER A 72 -30.79 15.29 1.60
C SER A 72 -30.53 14.18 2.62
N GLU A 73 -29.42 14.23 3.33
CA GLU A 73 -29.07 13.21 4.32
C GLU A 73 -29.99 13.19 5.53
N LEU A 74 -30.39 14.36 6.02
CA LEU A 74 -31.40 14.47 7.08
C LEU A 74 -32.73 13.85 6.64
N THR A 75 -33.20 14.15 5.42
CA THR A 75 -34.45 13.57 4.92
C THR A 75 -34.35 12.07 4.63
N ALA A 76 -33.21 11.59 4.14
CA ALA A 76 -32.94 10.16 3.98
C ALA A 76 -32.94 9.42 5.32
N GLY A 77 -32.29 9.97 6.34
CA GLY A 77 -32.29 9.44 7.71
C GLY A 77 -33.70 9.36 8.30
N MET A 78 -34.53 10.39 8.09
CA MET A 78 -35.95 10.38 8.50
C MET A 78 -36.78 9.30 7.79
N ILE A 79 -36.51 9.05 6.51
CA ILE A 79 -37.19 7.99 5.75
C ILE A 79 -36.77 6.59 6.24
N GLY A 80 -35.50 6.44 6.65
CA GLY A 80 -34.90 5.21 7.16
C GLY A 80 -35.24 4.88 8.62
N SER A 81 -35.53 5.89 9.44
CA SER A 81 -35.68 5.74 10.90
C SER A 81 -36.91 4.95 11.35
N GLY A 82 -37.93 4.84 10.50
CA GLY A 82 -39.17 4.12 10.80
C GLY A 82 -39.97 4.68 11.99
N ASN A 83 -40.97 3.92 12.43
CA ASN A 83 -41.84 4.27 13.55
C ASN A 83 -41.32 3.64 14.85
N TRP A 84 -41.16 4.45 15.90
CA TRP A 84 -40.81 3.95 17.23
C TRP A 84 -42.06 3.48 17.96
N THR A 85 -42.09 2.23 18.43
CA THR A 85 -43.23 1.69 19.18
C THR A 85 -42.83 1.40 20.61
N PHE A 86 -43.52 2.04 21.56
CA PHE A 86 -43.38 1.82 22.99
C PHE A 86 -44.57 1.00 23.48
N GLN A 87 -44.33 0.08 24.42
CA GLN A 87 -45.36 -0.73 25.06
C GLN A 87 -45.20 -0.65 26.58
N THR A 88 -46.25 -0.26 27.27
CA THR A 88 -46.33 -0.32 28.73
C THR A 88 -46.91 -1.67 29.11
N ARG A 89 -46.28 -2.36 30.07
CA ARG A 89 -46.64 -3.73 30.47
C ARG A 89 -46.84 -3.81 31.98
N HIS A 90 -47.94 -4.41 32.42
CA HIS A 90 -48.21 -4.71 33.83
C HIS A 90 -48.46 -6.21 34.00
N GLY A 91 -47.75 -6.87 34.93
CA GLY A 91 -47.86 -8.31 35.15
C GLY A 91 -47.50 -9.19 33.93
N GLY A 92 -46.70 -8.66 33.00
CA GLY A 92 -46.32 -9.34 31.75
C GLY A 92 -47.28 -9.11 30.57
N MET A 93 -48.43 -8.45 30.79
CA MET A 93 -49.43 -8.15 29.76
C MET A 93 -49.24 -6.72 29.23
N VAL A 94 -49.34 -6.51 27.91
CA VAL A 94 -49.29 -5.17 27.31
C VAL A 94 -50.59 -4.44 27.60
N ILE A 95 -50.50 -3.31 28.30
CA ILE A 95 -51.65 -2.51 28.73
C ILE A 95 -51.83 -1.25 27.88
N SER A 96 -50.76 -0.70 27.29
CA SER A 96 -50.86 0.34 26.27
C SER A 96 -49.68 0.29 25.31
N SER A 97 -49.90 0.79 24.09
CA SER A 97 -48.86 0.90 23.07
C SER A 97 -48.93 2.25 22.37
N TYR A 98 -47.78 2.89 22.22
CA TYR A 98 -47.63 4.22 21.64
C TYR A 98 -46.67 4.15 20.47
N THR A 99 -47.13 4.56 19.28
CA THR A 99 -46.27 4.71 18.11
C THR A 99 -45.93 6.19 17.94
N PHE A 100 -44.65 6.50 17.80
CA PHE A 100 -44.11 7.85 17.75
C PHE A 100 -43.10 7.97 16.60
N THR A 101 -43.05 9.14 15.98
CA THR A 101 -42.06 9.48 14.95
C THR A 101 -41.17 10.59 15.50
N PRO A 102 -40.15 10.26 16.32
CA PRO A 102 -39.34 11.25 17.04
C PRO A 102 -38.69 12.28 16.13
N TYR A 103 -38.32 11.82 14.94
CA TYR A 103 -37.47 12.51 14.01
C TYR A 103 -38.17 13.68 13.31
N GLN A 104 -39.51 13.67 13.20
CA GLN A 104 -40.28 14.83 12.71
C GLN A 104 -40.21 16.03 13.68
N GLN A 105 -40.17 15.79 14.99
CA GLN A 105 -40.07 16.87 15.99
C GLN A 105 -38.66 17.43 16.06
N LEU A 106 -37.66 16.55 15.97
CA LEU A 106 -36.24 16.93 15.88
C LEU A 106 -36.01 17.86 14.68
N PHE A 107 -36.64 17.55 13.55
CA PHE A 107 -36.51 18.33 12.33
C PHE A 107 -37.14 19.73 12.42
N ARG A 108 -38.29 19.87 13.09
CA ARG A 108 -38.86 21.21 13.36
C ARG A 108 -37.89 22.10 14.11
N VAL A 109 -37.16 21.54 15.07
CA VAL A 109 -36.13 22.28 15.80
C VAL A 109 -34.98 22.70 14.88
N ILE A 110 -34.56 21.85 13.94
CA ILE A 110 -33.51 22.19 12.96
C ILE A 110 -33.96 23.38 12.10
N LEU A 111 -35.17 23.33 11.52
CA LEU A 111 -35.72 24.42 10.70
C LEU A 111 -35.85 25.75 11.47
N GLU A 112 -36.03 25.70 12.79
CA GLU A 112 -36.09 26.89 13.64
C GLU A 112 -34.70 27.41 14.05
N CYS A 113 -33.66 26.57 14.02
CA CYS A 113 -32.33 26.88 14.53
C CYS A 113 -31.30 27.24 13.45
N VAL A 114 -31.46 26.75 12.22
CA VAL A 114 -30.51 26.98 11.12
C VAL A 114 -31.25 27.46 9.87
N ASP A 115 -30.55 28.22 9.02
CA ASP A 115 -31.11 28.65 7.73
C ASP A 115 -31.05 27.48 6.74
N THR A 116 -32.21 27.10 6.21
CA THR A 116 -32.34 25.91 5.36
C THR A 116 -32.96 26.24 4.01
N PRO A 117 -32.59 25.54 2.94
CA PRO A 117 -33.11 25.79 1.60
C PRO A 117 -34.55 25.30 1.40
N CYS A 118 -35.21 24.76 2.43
CA CYS A 118 -36.56 24.19 2.35
C CYS A 118 -37.39 24.50 3.59
N ASP A 119 -38.71 24.44 3.43
CA ASP A 119 -39.65 24.52 4.54
C ASP A 119 -40.09 23.14 5.06
N PHE A 120 -40.90 23.15 6.12
CA PHE A 120 -41.44 21.93 6.74
C PHE A 120 -42.33 21.14 5.77
N ASP A 121 -43.11 21.81 4.92
CA ASP A 121 -44.07 21.17 4.03
C ASP A 121 -43.35 20.38 2.94
N GLN A 122 -42.27 20.93 2.37
CA GLN A 122 -41.41 20.24 1.41
C GLN A 122 -40.80 18.97 2.01
N VAL A 123 -40.38 19.03 3.28
CA VAL A 123 -39.81 17.87 3.99
C VAL A 123 -40.88 16.84 4.30
N ASP A 124 -42.06 17.25 4.76
CA ASP A 124 -43.17 16.34 5.04
C ASP A 124 -43.59 15.56 3.78
N VAL A 125 -43.63 16.24 2.63
CA VAL A 125 -43.85 15.61 1.33
C VAL A 125 -42.73 14.63 0.98
N ALA A 126 -41.46 15.01 1.17
CA ALA A 126 -40.30 14.15 0.89
C ALA A 126 -40.34 12.86 1.73
N VAL A 127 -40.55 12.98 3.04
CA VAL A 127 -40.63 11.85 3.97
C VAL A 127 -41.84 10.97 3.65
N SER A 128 -43.02 11.57 3.44
CA SER A 128 -44.26 10.84 3.13
C SER A 128 -44.20 10.11 1.79
N SER A 129 -43.52 10.70 0.80
CA SER A 129 -43.30 10.08 -0.52
C SER A 129 -42.10 9.12 -0.56
N ARG A 130 -41.37 8.98 0.56
CA ARG A 130 -40.13 8.20 0.68
C ARG A 130 -39.08 8.58 -0.36
N ARG A 131 -38.95 9.87 -0.64
CA ARG A 131 -37.93 10.42 -1.55
C ARG A 131 -37.22 11.57 -0.85
N ALA A 132 -35.92 11.41 -0.59
CA ALA A 132 -35.10 12.45 0.01
C ALA A 132 -35.08 13.72 -0.86
N LEU A 133 -34.99 14.88 -0.22
CA LEU A 133 -34.82 16.16 -0.91
C LEU A 133 -33.43 16.23 -1.54
N TYR A 134 -33.27 17.05 -2.58
CA TYR A 134 -31.96 17.37 -3.17
C TYR A 134 -31.09 16.17 -3.55
N HIS A 135 -31.71 15.05 -3.90
CA HIS A 135 -30.98 13.83 -4.27
C HIS A 135 -30.03 14.07 -5.45
N ALA A 136 -30.36 14.98 -6.39
CA ALA A 136 -29.49 15.25 -7.55
C ALA A 136 -28.19 15.96 -7.13
N GLU A 137 -28.26 16.79 -6.10
CA GLU A 137 -27.15 17.53 -5.52
C GLU A 137 -26.29 16.61 -4.65
N ALA A 138 -26.94 15.78 -3.83
CA ALA A 138 -26.30 15.02 -2.75
C ALA A 138 -25.79 13.62 -3.13
N VAL A 139 -26.28 13.02 -4.22
CA VAL A 139 -25.97 11.63 -4.55
C VAL A 139 -24.47 11.40 -4.70
N LEU A 140 -23.95 10.37 -4.03
CA LEU A 140 -22.59 9.91 -4.21
C LEU A 140 -22.57 8.38 -4.20
N THR A 141 -22.33 7.81 -5.37
CA THR A 141 -22.14 6.37 -5.61
C THR A 141 -21.12 6.22 -6.73
N ASP A 142 -20.50 5.06 -6.89
CA ASP A 142 -19.53 4.80 -7.97
C ASP A 142 -20.02 5.28 -9.36
N ASP A 143 -21.32 5.09 -9.67
CA ASP A 143 -21.91 5.48 -10.96
C ASP A 143 -22.42 6.93 -11.05
N ARG A 144 -22.63 7.62 -9.91
CA ARG A 144 -23.32 8.91 -9.88
C ARG A 144 -22.65 9.86 -8.89
N CYS A 145 -22.23 11.01 -9.41
CA CYS A 145 -21.64 12.10 -8.64
C CYS A 145 -22.58 13.31 -8.70
N GLY A 146 -23.16 13.68 -7.56
CA GLY A 146 -24.07 14.81 -7.41
C GLY A 146 -23.37 16.15 -7.58
N ILE A 147 -24.14 17.19 -7.87
CA ILE A 147 -23.59 18.52 -8.23
C ILE A 147 -22.68 19.08 -7.14
N PHE A 148 -23.03 18.90 -5.87
CA PHE A 148 -22.22 19.31 -4.73
C PHE A 148 -20.82 18.67 -4.77
N TRP A 149 -20.78 17.34 -4.90
CA TRP A 149 -19.53 16.59 -4.94
C TRP A 149 -18.68 16.94 -6.15
N GLN A 150 -19.30 17.23 -7.30
CA GLN A 150 -18.58 17.68 -8.48
C GLN A 150 -17.86 19.01 -8.26
N HIS A 151 -18.54 20.00 -7.67
CA HIS A 151 -17.95 21.30 -7.35
C HIS A 151 -16.81 21.16 -6.33
N LEU A 152 -17.01 20.30 -5.34
CA LEU A 152 -16.01 20.03 -4.31
C LEU A 152 -14.76 19.36 -4.92
N ILE A 153 -14.94 18.35 -5.77
CA ILE A 153 -13.84 17.69 -6.50
C ILE A 153 -13.11 18.67 -7.43
N ASP A 154 -13.83 19.56 -8.12
CA ASP A 154 -13.22 20.56 -9.01
C ASP A 154 -12.36 21.59 -8.26
N ALA A 155 -12.60 21.79 -6.97
CA ALA A 155 -11.81 22.67 -6.10
C ALA A 155 -10.58 21.98 -5.49
N LEU A 156 -10.53 20.65 -5.51
CA LEU A 156 -9.42 19.87 -4.96
C LEU A 156 -8.22 19.84 -5.93
N PRO A 157 -7.00 19.65 -5.41
CA PRO A 157 -5.85 19.36 -6.26
C PRO A 157 -6.07 18.08 -7.07
N PRO A 158 -5.34 17.88 -8.19
CA PRO A 158 -5.39 16.64 -8.94
C PRO A 158 -5.11 15.44 -8.02
N TYR A 159 -5.94 14.42 -8.11
CA TYR A 159 -5.71 13.14 -7.43
C TYR A 159 -4.32 12.61 -7.77
N GLY A 160 -3.57 12.25 -6.74
CA GLY A 160 -2.28 11.59 -6.83
C GLY A 160 -2.08 10.76 -5.58
N ASP A 161 -1.26 9.72 -5.67
CA ASP A 161 -1.05 8.75 -4.57
C ASP A 161 -0.52 9.40 -3.27
N ASP A 162 0.00 10.63 -3.38
CA ASP A 162 0.62 11.41 -2.30
C ASP A 162 -0.27 12.54 -1.77
N VAL A 163 -1.48 12.69 -2.31
CA VAL A 163 -2.44 13.70 -1.84
C VAL A 163 -3.19 13.11 -0.65
N LEU A 164 -2.76 13.49 0.56
CA LEU A 164 -3.48 13.15 1.78
C LEU A 164 -4.94 13.63 1.70
N PHE A 165 -5.86 12.79 2.17
CA PHE A 165 -7.27 13.15 2.31
C PHE A 165 -7.38 14.44 3.16
N PRO A 166 -7.92 15.55 2.63
CA PRO A 166 -7.97 16.81 3.36
C PRO A 166 -8.73 16.66 4.68
N GLY A 167 -8.23 17.29 5.76
CA GLY A 167 -8.86 17.21 7.08
C GLY A 167 -10.29 17.76 7.06
N GLU A 168 -10.50 18.84 6.32
CA GLU A 168 -11.81 19.45 6.10
C GLU A 168 -12.77 18.52 5.36
N LEU A 169 -12.25 17.67 4.45
CA LEU A 169 -13.09 16.68 3.77
C LEU A 169 -13.49 15.55 4.72
N PHE A 170 -12.61 15.17 5.65
CA PHE A 170 -12.94 14.21 6.71
C PHE A 170 -14.04 14.77 7.63
N ASP A 171 -13.92 16.02 8.06
CA ASP A 171 -14.91 16.67 8.93
C ASP A 171 -16.27 16.78 8.23
N LEU A 172 -16.27 17.11 6.94
CA LEU A 172 -17.46 17.17 6.09
C LEU A 172 -18.17 15.81 5.97
N THR A 173 -17.46 14.76 5.58
CA THR A 173 -18.07 13.43 5.41
C THR A 173 -18.52 12.85 6.75
N ALA A 174 -17.77 13.14 7.82
CA ALA A 174 -18.15 12.77 9.19
C ALA A 174 -19.43 13.49 9.65
N ALA A 175 -19.58 14.78 9.36
CA ALA A 175 -20.77 15.55 9.71
C ALA A 175 -22.01 15.06 8.94
N LEU A 176 -21.88 14.83 7.63
CA LEU A 176 -22.98 14.30 6.80
C LEU A 176 -23.46 12.91 7.28
N ALA A 177 -22.54 11.99 7.57
CA ALA A 177 -22.94 10.67 8.05
C ALA A 177 -23.45 10.68 9.51
N LYS A 178 -23.04 11.66 10.34
CA LYS A 178 -23.71 11.94 11.64
C LYS A 178 -25.14 12.44 11.47
N CYS A 179 -25.43 13.24 10.45
CA CYS A 179 -26.80 13.67 10.13
C CYS A 179 -27.71 12.47 9.88
N HIS A 180 -27.23 11.49 9.11
CA HIS A 180 -27.97 10.27 8.80
C HIS A 180 -28.09 9.34 10.03
N SER A 181 -26.96 8.99 10.67
CA SER A 181 -26.91 7.99 11.75
C SER A 181 -27.63 8.42 13.02
N THR A 182 -27.64 9.72 13.34
CA THR A 182 -28.41 10.25 14.49
C THR A 182 -29.91 9.99 14.31
N LEU A 183 -30.38 10.04 13.05
CA LEU A 183 -31.77 9.80 12.71
C LEU A 183 -32.11 8.31 12.57
N THR A 184 -31.21 7.46 12.10
CA THR A 184 -31.52 6.02 11.96
C THR A 184 -31.16 5.19 13.20
N GLY A 185 -30.33 5.72 14.10
CA GLY A 185 -29.79 5.00 15.26
C GLY A 185 -28.77 3.91 14.88
N GLN A 186 -28.30 3.90 13.63
CA GLN A 186 -27.35 2.91 13.13
C GLN A 186 -25.89 3.36 13.30
N SER A 187 -24.94 2.42 13.29
CA SER A 187 -23.52 2.73 13.45
C SER A 187 -22.97 3.41 12.21
N PHE A 188 -22.29 4.55 12.37
CA PHE A 188 -21.73 5.40 11.31
C PHE A 188 -20.83 4.71 10.25
N HIS A 189 -20.12 3.63 10.60
CA HIS A 189 -19.04 3.05 9.78
C HIS A 189 -19.41 2.54 8.37
N PRO A 190 -20.54 1.83 8.12
CA PRO A 190 -20.78 1.21 6.82
C PRO A 190 -20.96 2.22 5.67
N TRP A 191 -21.51 3.41 5.94
CA TRP A 191 -21.73 4.44 4.92
C TRP A 191 -20.50 5.29 4.66
N TYR A 192 -19.63 5.40 5.66
CA TYR A 192 -18.44 6.23 5.61
C TYR A 192 -17.42 5.67 4.61
N ASP A 193 -17.16 4.36 4.68
CA ASP A 193 -16.21 3.70 3.77
C ASP A 193 -16.73 3.71 2.33
N ASP A 194 -18.02 3.39 2.11
CA ASP A 194 -18.64 3.42 0.79
C ASP A 194 -18.62 4.82 0.16
N TRP A 195 -18.85 5.88 0.96
CA TRP A 195 -18.75 7.26 0.49
C TRP A 195 -17.34 7.69 0.17
N ASN A 196 -16.37 7.37 1.02
CA ASN A 196 -14.98 7.70 0.75
C ASN A 196 -14.49 7.01 -0.51
N ASN A 197 -14.81 5.73 -0.68
CA ASN A 197 -14.46 4.97 -1.90
C ASN A 197 -15.10 5.57 -3.15
N ALA A 198 -16.40 5.90 -3.10
CA ALA A 198 -17.09 6.54 -4.22
C ALA A 198 -16.53 7.94 -4.52
N PHE A 199 -16.21 8.72 -3.48
CA PHE A 199 -15.58 10.03 -3.63
C PHE A 199 -14.21 9.93 -4.29
N GLU A 200 -13.32 9.07 -3.76
CA GLU A 200 -11.99 8.82 -4.29
C GLU A 200 -12.06 8.35 -5.74
N HIS A 201 -12.99 7.45 -6.07
CA HIS A 201 -13.22 7.02 -7.45
C HIS A 201 -13.55 8.20 -8.37
N HIS A 202 -14.50 9.06 -7.99
CA HIS A 202 -14.87 10.22 -8.80
C HIS A 202 -13.76 11.26 -8.85
N TRP A 203 -13.02 11.45 -7.77
CA TRP A 203 -11.87 12.35 -7.71
C TRP A 203 -10.77 11.86 -8.67
N GLN A 204 -10.40 10.58 -8.61
CA GLN A 204 -9.45 9.96 -9.51
C GLN A 204 -9.90 10.09 -10.99
N VAL A 205 -11.14 9.75 -11.31
CA VAL A 205 -11.67 9.82 -12.68
C VAL A 205 -11.78 11.26 -13.20
N ARG A 206 -12.04 12.23 -12.31
CA ARG A 206 -12.20 13.65 -12.66
C ARG A 206 -10.86 14.38 -12.77
N SER A 207 -9.89 14.00 -11.95
CA SER A 207 -8.51 14.48 -12.00
C SER A 207 -7.66 13.78 -13.06
N ALA A 208 -8.04 12.57 -13.50
CA ALA A 208 -7.43 11.92 -14.64
C ALA A 208 -7.56 12.83 -15.87
N PRO A 209 -6.49 12.98 -16.68
CA PRO A 209 -6.55 13.85 -17.85
C PRO A 209 -7.64 13.38 -18.82
N ARG A 210 -8.79 14.07 -18.81
CA ARG A 210 -10.01 13.72 -19.56
C ARG A 210 -9.89 13.82 -21.08
N THR A 211 -8.75 14.29 -21.59
CA THR A 211 -8.48 14.35 -23.04
C THR A 211 -7.04 13.92 -23.31
N GLU A 212 -6.81 13.30 -24.46
CA GLU A 212 -5.46 12.98 -24.94
C GLU A 212 -4.55 14.24 -24.98
N ALA A 213 -5.13 15.42 -25.19
CA ALA A 213 -4.43 16.70 -25.10
C ALA A 213 -3.97 17.04 -23.67
N ALA A 214 -4.79 16.79 -22.65
CA ALA A 214 -4.44 17.02 -21.25
C ALA A 214 -3.38 16.01 -20.75
N LEU A 215 -3.51 14.74 -21.15
CA LEU A 215 -2.51 13.72 -20.81
C LEU A 215 -1.17 14.07 -21.46
N ARG A 216 -1.21 14.46 -22.74
CA ARG A 216 -0.04 14.97 -23.44
C ARG A 216 0.56 16.19 -22.75
N GLN A 217 -0.26 17.13 -22.29
CA GLN A 217 0.24 18.31 -21.56
C GLN A 217 0.95 17.93 -20.26
N ARG A 218 0.34 17.04 -19.45
CA ARG A 218 0.93 16.60 -18.18
C ARG A 218 2.22 15.81 -18.38
N VAL A 219 2.21 14.82 -19.27
CA VAL A 219 3.30 13.84 -19.40
C VAL A 219 4.45 14.35 -20.27
N PHE A 220 4.18 15.13 -21.34
CA PHE A 220 5.24 15.62 -22.23
C PHE A 220 5.73 17.03 -21.89
N PHE A 221 4.99 17.78 -21.10
CA PHE A 221 5.35 19.13 -20.69
C PHE A 221 5.18 19.35 -19.17
N PRO A 222 5.79 18.48 -18.33
CA PRO A 222 5.76 18.68 -16.89
C PRO A 222 6.50 19.96 -16.47
N ASP A 223 6.09 20.54 -15.34
CA ASP A 223 6.78 21.68 -14.74
C ASP A 223 8.08 21.21 -14.10
N ARG A 224 9.21 21.62 -14.69
CA ARG A 224 10.55 21.27 -14.23
C ARG A 224 10.79 21.68 -12.77
N ALA A 225 10.39 22.89 -12.38
CA ALA A 225 10.69 23.40 -11.05
C ALA A 225 9.91 22.63 -9.98
N ALA A 226 8.67 22.27 -10.28
CA ALA A 226 7.84 21.43 -9.41
C ALA A 226 8.42 20.02 -9.28
N ALA A 227 8.87 19.42 -10.39
CA ALA A 227 9.49 18.10 -10.38
C ALA A 227 10.82 18.09 -9.61
N GLU A 228 11.69 19.09 -9.81
CA GLU A 228 12.94 19.24 -9.06
C GLU A 228 12.70 19.38 -7.55
N GLU A 229 11.71 20.18 -7.16
CA GLU A 229 11.39 20.34 -5.74
C GLU A 229 10.79 19.07 -5.12
N ALA A 230 9.94 18.34 -5.86
CA ALA A 230 9.39 17.07 -5.40
C ALA A 230 10.50 16.03 -5.17
N VAL A 231 11.41 15.85 -6.15
CA VAL A 231 12.56 14.92 -6.04
C VAL A 231 13.48 15.31 -4.88
N ARG A 232 13.65 16.61 -4.62
CA ARG A 232 14.51 17.11 -3.54
C ARG A 232 13.91 16.93 -2.14
N SER A 233 12.61 17.11 -2.01
CA SER A 233 11.94 17.26 -0.69
C SER A 233 11.18 16.02 -0.21
N LYS A 234 10.79 15.13 -1.12
CA LYS A 234 9.95 13.96 -0.82
C LYS A 234 10.69 12.64 -1.03
N ALA A 235 10.24 11.60 -0.35
CA ALA A 235 10.73 10.24 -0.59
C ALA A 235 10.21 9.73 -1.96
N PRO A 236 10.94 8.86 -2.68
CA PRO A 236 10.49 8.36 -3.99
C PRO A 236 9.11 7.68 -3.97
N SER A 237 8.75 7.02 -2.87
CA SER A 237 7.42 6.41 -2.69
C SER A 237 6.29 7.42 -2.48
N GLU A 238 6.62 8.68 -2.19
CA GLU A 238 5.69 9.81 -2.01
C GLU A 238 5.69 10.74 -3.24
N CYS A 239 6.32 10.33 -4.34
CA CYS A 239 6.28 11.06 -5.61
C CYS A 239 6.78 10.19 -6.77
N GLU A 240 6.19 9.01 -6.98
CA GLU A 240 6.70 8.01 -7.94
C GLU A 240 6.90 8.54 -9.37
N ASN A 241 6.13 9.57 -9.75
CA ASN A 241 6.18 10.22 -11.06
C ASN A 241 7.21 11.36 -11.17
N ALA A 242 7.68 11.92 -10.05
CA ALA A 242 8.49 13.14 -10.05
C ALA A 242 9.84 12.95 -10.76
N ASP A 243 10.48 11.80 -10.58
CA ASP A 243 11.73 11.45 -11.25
C ASP A 243 11.56 11.42 -12.78
N ARG A 244 10.50 10.77 -13.26
CA ARG A 244 10.17 10.72 -14.69
C ARG A 244 9.90 12.12 -15.22
N ASP A 245 9.07 12.88 -14.53
CA ASP A 245 8.66 14.22 -14.95
C ASP A 245 9.85 15.16 -15.01
N LEU A 246 10.78 15.06 -14.05
CA LEU A 246 12.06 15.76 -14.07
C LEU A 246 12.88 15.40 -15.31
N LEU A 247 13.02 14.10 -15.62
CA LEU A 247 13.74 13.67 -16.81
C LEU A 247 13.07 14.16 -18.09
N VAL A 248 11.75 14.10 -18.20
CA VAL A 248 11.04 14.57 -19.40
C VAL A 248 11.18 16.09 -19.57
N ALA A 249 11.11 16.85 -18.49
CA ALA A 249 11.32 18.30 -18.52
C ALA A 249 12.75 18.68 -18.90
N ALA A 250 13.74 17.90 -18.43
CA ALA A 250 15.15 18.14 -18.68
C ALA A 250 15.63 17.62 -20.05
N PHE A 251 15.01 16.56 -20.55
CA PHE A 251 15.38 15.87 -21.77
C PHE A 251 14.15 15.66 -22.68
N PRO A 252 13.65 16.72 -23.34
CA PRO A 252 12.41 16.66 -24.12
C PRO A 252 12.44 15.63 -25.26
N GLN A 253 13.62 15.15 -25.69
CA GLN A 253 13.75 14.07 -26.67
C GLN A 253 13.09 12.76 -26.22
N LEU A 254 12.89 12.53 -24.93
CA LEU A 254 12.19 11.35 -24.40
C LEU A 254 10.76 11.23 -24.95
N THR A 255 10.11 12.36 -25.23
CA THR A 255 8.74 12.41 -25.80
C THR A 255 8.62 11.82 -27.21
N ARG A 256 9.75 11.48 -27.86
CA ARG A 256 9.78 10.80 -29.16
C ARG A 256 9.82 9.27 -29.04
N LEU A 257 10.20 8.75 -27.88
CA LEU A 257 10.39 7.32 -27.66
C LEU A 257 9.09 6.61 -27.28
N TRP A 258 8.13 7.35 -26.71
CA TRP A 258 6.87 6.82 -26.21
C TRP A 258 5.69 7.73 -26.58
N THR A 259 4.49 7.15 -26.58
CA THR A 259 3.23 7.90 -26.52
C THR A 259 2.99 8.44 -25.10
N PRO A 260 2.12 9.45 -24.91
CA PRO A 260 1.80 9.95 -23.57
C PRO A 260 1.31 8.85 -22.62
N GLN A 261 0.47 7.92 -23.11
CA GLN A 261 -0.06 6.81 -22.34
C GLN A 261 1.05 5.86 -21.89
N GLN A 262 1.93 5.46 -22.82
CA GLN A 262 3.05 4.58 -22.48
C GLN A 262 4.01 5.21 -21.48
N LEU A 263 4.31 6.50 -21.63
CA LEU A 263 5.24 7.17 -20.71
C LEU A 263 4.63 7.39 -19.32
N ASP A 264 3.30 7.54 -19.24
CA ASP A 264 2.59 7.68 -17.98
C ASP A 264 2.66 6.43 -17.10
N GLU A 265 2.73 5.25 -17.72
CA GLU A 265 2.79 3.95 -17.04
C GLU A 265 4.23 3.54 -16.64
N LEU A 266 5.25 4.32 -17.03
CA LEU A 266 6.65 3.97 -16.80
C LEU A 266 7.23 4.67 -15.56
N LEU A 267 7.78 3.85 -14.67
CA LEU A 267 8.73 4.30 -13.65
C LEU A 267 10.08 4.71 -14.27
N VAL A 268 10.82 5.57 -13.56
CA VAL A 268 12.05 6.19 -14.08
C VAL A 268 13.14 5.17 -14.42
N ASN A 269 13.26 4.07 -13.67
CA ASN A 269 14.21 2.99 -13.94
C ASN A 269 13.96 2.34 -15.30
N ASN A 270 12.70 2.15 -15.71
CA ASN A 270 12.34 1.62 -17.02
C ASN A 270 12.66 2.62 -18.15
N VAL A 271 12.43 3.92 -17.91
CA VAL A 271 12.83 4.99 -18.84
C VAL A 271 14.34 4.94 -19.06
N LEU A 272 15.13 4.88 -17.99
CA LEU A 272 16.59 4.82 -18.05
C LEU A 272 17.10 3.54 -18.69
N SER A 273 16.55 2.38 -18.38
CA SER A 273 16.94 1.10 -19.00
C SER A 273 16.75 1.13 -20.52
N ARG A 274 15.63 1.71 -20.99
CA ARG A 274 15.36 1.86 -22.43
C ARG A 274 16.33 2.82 -23.09
N VAL A 275 16.62 3.97 -22.46
CA VAL A 275 17.57 4.96 -22.98
C VAL A 275 18.98 4.38 -22.99
N ALA A 276 19.40 3.71 -21.92
CA ALA A 276 20.73 3.11 -21.81
C ALA A 276 21.00 2.06 -22.89
N SER A 277 19.95 1.39 -23.38
CA SER A 277 20.05 0.44 -24.50
C SER A 277 20.39 1.11 -25.84
N ASP A 278 20.00 2.37 -26.05
CA ASP A 278 20.26 3.12 -27.29
C ASP A 278 21.43 4.11 -27.15
N ASP A 279 21.52 4.81 -26.01
CA ASP A 279 22.49 5.83 -25.67
C ASP A 279 22.85 5.78 -24.17
N PRO A 280 23.84 4.96 -23.77
CA PRO A 280 24.26 4.84 -22.37
C PRO A 280 24.88 6.15 -21.83
N LYS A 281 25.39 7.03 -22.70
CA LYS A 281 25.91 8.34 -22.26
C LYS A 281 24.79 9.26 -21.81
N LEU A 282 23.71 9.31 -22.58
CA LEU A 282 22.53 10.08 -22.21
C LEU A 282 21.88 9.51 -20.94
N ALA A 283 21.78 8.18 -20.82
CA ALA A 283 21.25 7.56 -19.61
C ALA A 283 22.08 7.89 -18.36
N LEU A 284 23.41 7.88 -18.46
CA LEU A 284 24.27 8.28 -17.34
C LEU A 284 24.08 9.77 -16.98
N GLN A 285 23.94 10.65 -17.97
CA GLN A 285 23.64 12.06 -17.73
C GLN A 285 22.29 12.26 -17.01
N MET A 286 21.27 11.50 -17.42
CA MET A 286 19.95 11.51 -16.77
C MET A 286 20.03 10.99 -15.33
N PHE A 287 20.72 9.87 -15.10
CA PHE A 287 20.92 9.31 -13.78
C PHE A 287 21.62 10.29 -12.84
N ARG A 288 22.68 10.96 -13.33
CA ARG A 288 23.37 12.00 -12.56
C ARG A 288 22.46 13.16 -12.19
N LEU A 289 21.62 13.64 -13.11
CA LEU A 289 20.64 14.70 -12.79
C LEU A 289 19.70 14.27 -11.65
N LEU A 290 19.20 13.03 -11.67
CA LEU A 290 18.35 12.52 -10.60
C LEU A 290 19.11 12.49 -9.27
N LEU A 291 20.32 11.94 -9.27
CA LEU A 291 21.13 11.79 -8.07
C LEU A 291 21.53 13.14 -7.45
N ASP A 292 21.90 14.11 -8.29
CA ASP A 292 22.20 15.49 -7.88
C ASP A 292 20.97 16.19 -7.29
N THR A 293 19.78 15.92 -7.85
CA THR A 293 18.54 16.54 -7.36
C THR A 293 18.07 15.89 -6.05
N ALA A 294 18.23 14.56 -5.94
CA ALA A 294 17.81 13.75 -4.80
C ALA A 294 18.85 13.70 -3.67
N GLU A 295 20.00 14.37 -3.81
CA GLU A 295 21.10 14.32 -2.84
C GLU A 295 20.67 14.52 -1.37
N PRO A 296 19.77 15.48 -1.02
CA PRO A 296 19.29 15.63 0.36
C PRO A 296 18.57 14.41 0.93
N GLN A 297 18.02 13.56 0.06
CA GLN A 297 17.29 12.34 0.43
C GLN A 297 18.21 11.11 0.55
N LEU A 298 19.45 11.16 0.06
CA LEU A 298 20.35 10.00 0.04
C LEU A 298 20.83 9.56 1.43
N GLY A 299 20.59 10.36 2.47
CA GLY A 299 20.77 9.95 3.86
C GLY A 299 19.66 9.03 4.39
N ALA A 300 18.54 8.89 3.68
CA ALA A 300 17.44 8.00 4.04
C ALA A 300 17.62 6.63 3.34
N PRO A 301 17.63 5.50 4.07
CA PRO A 301 17.87 4.18 3.48
C PRO A 301 16.90 3.79 2.35
N SER A 302 15.63 4.16 2.45
CA SER A 302 14.63 3.86 1.40
C SER A 302 14.91 4.60 0.10
N ALA A 303 15.17 5.91 0.17
CA ALA A 303 15.51 6.71 -0.99
C ALA A 303 16.86 6.31 -1.59
N ALA A 304 17.88 6.08 -0.75
CA ALA A 304 19.18 5.61 -1.20
C ALA A 304 19.08 4.24 -1.91
N SER A 305 18.29 3.30 -1.36
CA SER A 305 18.03 2.00 -1.99
C SER A 305 17.31 2.13 -3.33
N TRP A 306 16.38 3.07 -3.47
CA TRP A 306 15.71 3.31 -4.75
C TRP A 306 16.69 3.78 -5.82
N TYR A 307 17.45 4.86 -5.56
CA TYR A 307 18.35 5.41 -6.58
C TYR A 307 19.56 4.52 -6.86
N LEU A 308 20.18 3.95 -5.83
CA LEU A 308 21.42 3.20 -5.98
C LEU A 308 21.22 1.68 -6.12
N GLY A 309 20.06 1.17 -5.72
CA GLY A 309 19.63 -0.20 -5.99
C GLY A 309 18.87 -0.25 -7.31
N ASP A 310 17.63 0.23 -7.35
CA ASP A 310 16.74 0.03 -8.50
C ASP A 310 17.13 0.87 -9.72
N VAL A 311 17.40 2.17 -9.54
CA VAL A 311 17.66 3.07 -10.67
C VAL A 311 19.06 2.85 -11.26
N LEU A 312 20.10 2.71 -10.42
CA LEU A 312 21.45 2.38 -10.87
C LEU A 312 21.50 0.98 -11.52
N SER A 313 20.79 0.00 -10.96
CA SER A 313 20.70 -1.35 -11.55
C SER A 313 20.14 -1.30 -12.97
N ALA A 314 19.17 -0.41 -13.26
CA ALA A 314 18.67 -0.24 -14.62
C ALA A 314 19.74 0.17 -15.65
N LEU A 315 20.82 0.85 -15.23
CA LEU A 315 21.97 1.17 -16.09
C LEU A 315 22.93 -0.02 -16.22
N LEU A 316 23.07 -0.84 -15.18
CA LEU A 316 23.97 -1.99 -15.13
C LEU A 316 23.39 -3.27 -15.79
N GLU A 317 22.08 -3.48 -15.71
CA GLU A 317 21.38 -4.72 -16.10
C GLU A 317 20.75 -4.69 -17.49
N THR A 318 20.98 -3.64 -18.29
CA THR A 318 20.42 -3.61 -19.65
C THR A 318 20.79 -4.91 -20.39
N LYS A 319 19.78 -5.60 -20.96
CA LYS A 319 19.87 -6.93 -21.61
C LYS A 319 20.98 -7.09 -22.67
N TRP A 320 21.67 -5.99 -22.99
CA TRP A 320 22.69 -5.84 -24.02
C TRP A 320 23.88 -5.03 -23.53
N THR A 321 24.27 -5.07 -22.25
CA THR A 321 25.52 -4.42 -21.82
C THR A 321 26.72 -5.06 -22.53
N SER A 322 27.12 -4.43 -23.63
CA SER A 322 28.52 -4.40 -24.02
C SER A 322 29.30 -3.82 -22.84
N GLU A 323 30.46 -4.38 -22.51
CA GLU A 323 31.40 -3.91 -21.47
C GLU A 323 31.50 -2.37 -21.35
N TRP A 324 31.30 -1.67 -22.48
CA TRP A 324 31.28 -0.22 -22.65
C TRP A 324 30.37 0.61 -21.71
N SER A 325 29.22 0.10 -21.25
CA SER A 325 28.34 0.89 -20.36
C SER A 325 28.91 1.01 -18.94
N ILE A 326 29.50 -0.08 -18.44
CA ILE A 326 30.17 -0.12 -17.14
C ILE A 326 31.41 0.77 -17.18
N ASP A 327 32.20 0.70 -18.27
CA ASP A 327 33.36 1.58 -18.47
C ASP A 327 33.00 3.07 -18.36
N LEU A 328 31.86 3.47 -18.91
CA LEU A 328 31.41 4.86 -18.83
C LEU A 328 31.13 5.30 -17.38
N ILE A 329 30.51 4.43 -16.58
CA ILE A 329 30.23 4.70 -15.17
C ILE A 329 31.55 4.75 -14.38
N LEU A 330 32.46 3.81 -14.61
CA LEU A 330 33.78 3.80 -13.98
C LEU A 330 34.59 5.06 -14.33
N ASP A 331 34.56 5.50 -15.58
CA ASP A 331 35.19 6.75 -16.01
C ASP A 331 34.59 7.97 -15.32
N ALA A 332 33.28 8.01 -15.12
CA ALA A 332 32.61 9.08 -14.39
C ALA A 332 32.99 9.08 -12.90
N LEU A 333 33.00 7.92 -12.24
CA LEU A 333 33.44 7.77 -10.84
C LEU A 333 34.91 8.16 -10.65
N ARG A 334 35.75 7.95 -11.67
CA ARG A 334 37.16 8.34 -11.64
C ARG A 334 37.32 9.87 -11.73
N GLN A 335 36.54 10.52 -12.57
CA GLN A 335 36.66 11.94 -12.89
C GLN A 335 35.93 12.85 -11.90
N ASP A 336 34.90 12.35 -11.23
CA ASP A 336 34.01 13.14 -10.39
C ASP A 336 33.90 12.54 -8.98
N ASP A 337 34.57 13.19 -8.04
CA ASP A 337 34.56 12.76 -6.63
C ASP A 337 33.19 12.92 -5.99
N HIS A 338 32.41 13.95 -6.36
CA HIS A 338 31.07 14.16 -5.81
C HIS A 338 30.12 13.04 -6.22
N PHE A 339 30.17 12.63 -7.48
CA PHE A 339 29.43 11.46 -7.95
C PHE A 339 29.87 10.16 -7.23
N ALA A 340 31.17 9.98 -7.01
CA ALA A 340 31.66 8.83 -6.25
C ALA A 340 31.16 8.82 -4.80
N TYR A 341 31.11 9.98 -4.13
CA TYR A 341 30.53 10.11 -2.79
C TYR A 341 29.04 9.78 -2.77
N GLN A 342 28.26 10.29 -3.73
CA GLN A 342 26.84 9.97 -3.81
C GLN A 342 26.59 8.46 -4.01
N VAL A 343 27.43 7.76 -4.77
CA VAL A 343 27.24 6.33 -5.06
C VAL A 343 27.73 5.42 -3.92
N PHE A 344 28.83 5.77 -3.24
CA PHE A 344 29.49 4.89 -2.25
C PHE A 344 29.32 5.32 -0.79
N GLN A 345 28.90 6.56 -0.50
CA GLN A 345 28.74 7.08 0.88
C GLN A 345 27.29 7.48 1.23
N SER A 346 26.33 7.03 0.43
CA SER A 346 24.90 7.18 0.74
C SER A 346 24.42 6.10 1.72
N ALA A 347 23.20 6.25 2.24
CA ALA A 347 22.57 5.32 3.19
C ALA A 347 22.19 3.94 2.60
N TYR A 348 22.82 3.56 1.49
CA TYR A 348 22.69 2.28 0.82
C TYR A 348 24.00 1.93 0.10
N ALA A 349 24.51 0.73 0.37
CA ALA A 349 25.44 0.07 -0.53
C ALA A 349 25.04 -1.41 -0.65
N GLY A 350 24.97 -1.90 -1.88
CA GLY A 350 24.49 -3.23 -2.19
C GLY A 350 25.18 -3.82 -3.41
N LEU A 351 24.45 -4.69 -4.11
CA LEU A 351 24.95 -5.46 -5.24
C LEU A 351 25.57 -4.57 -6.34
N GLU A 352 25.03 -3.37 -6.55
CA GLU A 352 25.45 -2.51 -7.65
C GLU A 352 26.82 -1.88 -7.41
N GLN A 353 27.12 -1.48 -6.18
CA GLN A 353 28.47 -1.06 -5.78
C GLN A 353 29.46 -2.22 -5.87
N GLN A 354 29.05 -3.43 -5.45
CA GLN A 354 29.90 -4.63 -5.57
C GLN A 354 30.23 -4.92 -7.03
N ARG A 355 29.26 -4.83 -7.94
CA ARG A 355 29.47 -5.01 -9.39
C ARG A 355 30.43 -3.98 -9.97
N LEU A 356 30.35 -2.72 -9.52
CA LEU A 356 31.28 -1.67 -9.95
C LEU A 356 32.70 -1.92 -9.44
N ILE A 357 32.87 -2.35 -8.19
CA ILE A 357 34.18 -2.72 -7.64
C ILE A 357 34.76 -3.92 -8.38
N GLN A 358 33.96 -4.96 -8.61
CA GLN A 358 34.37 -6.15 -9.38
C GLN A 358 34.81 -5.76 -10.79
N ALA A 359 34.08 -4.84 -11.43
CA ALA A 359 34.43 -4.35 -12.75
C ALA A 359 35.80 -3.65 -12.79
N CYS A 360 36.24 -3.01 -11.68
CA CYS A 360 37.60 -2.46 -11.57
C CYS A 360 38.67 -3.57 -11.54
N ILE A 361 38.41 -4.67 -10.82
CA ILE A 361 39.29 -5.84 -10.77
C ILE A 361 39.43 -6.46 -12.16
N ASP A 362 38.30 -6.70 -12.82
CA ASP A 362 38.25 -7.30 -14.17
C ASP A 362 39.03 -6.48 -15.20
N ARG A 363 39.10 -5.15 -15.00
CA ARG A 363 39.81 -4.19 -15.85
C ARG A 363 41.25 -3.89 -15.42
N ASN A 364 41.71 -4.50 -14.33
CA ASN A 364 43.01 -4.22 -13.72
C ASN A 364 43.20 -2.72 -13.37
N ASP A 365 42.12 -2.01 -13.01
CA ASP A 365 42.18 -0.62 -12.52
C ASP A 365 42.28 -0.56 -10.99
N ARG A 366 43.52 -0.77 -10.50
CA ARG A 366 43.82 -0.78 -9.06
C ARG A 366 43.58 0.57 -8.39
N ALA A 367 43.79 1.67 -9.11
CA ALA A 367 43.67 3.00 -8.55
C ALA A 367 42.20 3.34 -8.27
N LEU A 368 41.30 3.04 -9.22
CA LEU A 368 39.88 3.23 -9.02
C LEU A 368 39.32 2.25 -7.99
N TYR A 369 39.72 0.97 -8.04
CA TYR A 369 39.34 -0.02 -7.02
C TYR A 369 39.62 0.49 -5.60
N GLN A 370 40.86 0.95 -5.34
CA GLN A 370 41.23 1.42 -4.00
C GLN A 370 40.39 2.63 -3.58
N LYS A 371 40.19 3.59 -4.49
CA LYS A 371 39.33 4.76 -4.23
C LYS A 371 37.91 4.34 -3.82
N LEU A 372 37.28 3.42 -4.55
CA LEU A 372 35.90 3.02 -4.28
C LEU A 372 35.77 2.22 -2.98
N VAL A 373 36.75 1.36 -2.66
CA VAL A 373 36.81 0.62 -1.39
C VAL A 373 37.03 1.57 -0.22
N ASP A 374 37.97 2.51 -0.33
CA ASP A 374 38.22 3.52 0.72
C ASP A 374 36.95 4.34 1.00
N LEU A 375 36.22 4.74 -0.05
CA LEU A 375 34.96 5.47 0.09
C LEU A 375 33.90 4.65 0.84
N LEU A 376 33.80 3.35 0.54
CA LEU A 376 32.86 2.44 1.19
C LEU A 376 33.25 2.20 2.66
N ASP A 377 34.53 2.04 2.96
CA ASP A 377 35.05 1.86 4.33
C ASP A 377 34.88 3.13 5.19
N GLU A 378 35.01 4.31 4.58
CA GLU A 378 34.82 5.61 5.24
C GLU A 378 33.35 6.04 5.37
N SER A 379 32.43 5.30 4.76
CA SER A 379 31.01 5.65 4.76
C SER A 379 30.40 5.59 6.16
N PRO A 380 29.56 6.58 6.54
CA PRO A 380 28.94 6.64 7.85
C PRO A 380 27.78 5.64 8.03
N TRP A 381 27.42 4.87 7.00
CA TRP A 381 26.25 3.99 6.98
C TRP A 381 26.65 2.50 6.97
N PRO A 382 25.92 1.61 7.65
CA PRO A 382 26.24 0.19 7.65
C PRO A 382 26.03 -0.44 6.27
N HIS A 383 27.02 -1.22 5.81
CA HIS A 383 27.03 -1.90 4.51
C HIS A 383 27.00 -3.43 4.72
N ASP A 384 25.95 -3.94 5.34
CA ASP A 384 25.83 -5.34 5.80
C ASP A 384 25.76 -6.41 4.67
N GLY A 385 26.17 -6.08 3.44
CA GLY A 385 26.12 -7.01 2.30
C GLY A 385 27.14 -6.78 1.18
N VAL A 386 27.99 -5.74 1.25
CA VAL A 386 29.04 -5.50 0.25
C VAL A 386 30.37 -5.94 0.85
N GLU A 387 30.80 -7.16 0.53
CA GLU A 387 32.18 -7.61 0.77
C GLU A 387 32.92 -7.55 -0.59
N PRO A 388 33.72 -6.50 -0.85
CA PRO A 388 34.51 -6.42 -2.07
C PRO A 388 35.46 -7.62 -2.15
N ASP A 389 35.55 -8.26 -3.32
CA ASP A 389 36.56 -9.28 -3.54
C ASP A 389 37.95 -8.64 -3.39
N PRO A 390 38.87 -9.24 -2.61
CA PRO A 390 40.19 -8.66 -2.40
C PRO A 390 40.96 -8.57 -3.73
N TRP A 391 41.66 -7.46 -3.95
CA TRP A 391 42.53 -7.31 -5.11
C TRP A 391 43.55 -8.46 -5.16
N PRO A 392 43.67 -9.20 -6.27
CA PRO A 392 44.65 -10.28 -6.37
C PRO A 392 46.06 -9.70 -6.24
N GLU A 393 46.74 -10.02 -5.15
CA GLU A 393 48.16 -9.68 -4.97
C GLU A 393 48.97 -10.41 -6.05
N GLU A 394 49.86 -9.69 -6.75
CA GLU A 394 50.77 -10.30 -7.74
C GLU A 394 51.58 -11.40 -7.05
N GLU A 395 51.31 -12.68 -7.38
CA GLU A 395 52.13 -13.79 -6.90
C GLU A 395 53.58 -13.57 -7.33
N GLU A 396 54.47 -13.40 -6.36
CA GLU A 396 55.91 -13.47 -6.54
C GLU A 396 56.27 -14.72 -7.38
N GLU A 397 57.06 -14.48 -8.42
CA GLU A 397 57.76 -15.43 -9.27
C GLU A 397 57.98 -16.85 -8.68
N GLU A 398 57.63 -17.85 -9.49
CA GLU A 398 58.08 -19.24 -9.44
C GLU A 398 59.36 -19.49 -8.61
N LYS A 399 59.24 -20.19 -7.48
CA LYS A 399 60.37 -20.96 -6.92
C LYS A 399 59.95 -22.40 -6.60
N PRO A 400 60.63 -23.42 -7.18
CA PRO A 400 60.28 -24.81 -6.96
C PRO A 400 60.80 -25.27 -5.61
N ARG A 401 59.91 -25.55 -4.64
CA ARG A 401 60.30 -26.18 -3.38
C ARG A 401 59.72 -27.57 -3.24
N LYS A 402 60.63 -28.54 -3.32
CA LYS A 402 60.42 -29.98 -3.13
C LYS A 402 59.98 -30.28 -1.68
N ARG A 403 58.84 -30.96 -1.56
CA ARG A 403 58.46 -32.05 -0.63
C ARG A 403 58.85 -31.89 0.87
N HIS A 404 57.87 -31.76 1.78
CA HIS A 404 57.21 -32.88 2.48
C HIS A 404 56.32 -32.41 3.66
N SER A 405 55.07 -32.89 3.64
CA SER A 405 54.17 -33.23 4.77
C SER A 405 53.80 -32.18 5.84
N GLN A 406 52.60 -31.61 5.69
CA GLN A 406 51.47 -31.86 6.62
C GLN A 406 50.17 -31.41 5.94
N ARG A 407 49.29 -32.37 5.65
CA ARG A 407 48.03 -32.16 4.93
C ARG A 407 47.05 -31.39 5.81
N ARG A 408 46.80 -30.13 5.47
CA ARG A 408 45.57 -29.41 5.82
C ARG A 408 44.63 -29.53 4.62
N TRP A 409 43.41 -29.99 4.86
CA TRP A 409 42.39 -30.31 3.87
C TRP A 409 41.89 -29.02 3.18
N VAL A 410 41.99 -28.95 1.85
CA VAL A 410 41.44 -27.88 1.01
C VAL A 410 40.16 -28.42 0.36
N PRO A 411 39.02 -27.70 0.36
CA PRO A 411 37.86 -28.11 -0.42
C PRO A 411 38.22 -28.11 -1.90
N ALA A 412 37.98 -29.23 -2.59
CA ALA A 412 38.22 -29.33 -4.03
C ALA A 412 37.32 -28.34 -4.80
N ASP A 413 37.86 -27.77 -5.88
CA ASP A 413 37.09 -27.02 -6.87
C ASP A 413 35.81 -27.78 -7.27
N PRO A 414 34.68 -27.09 -7.49
CA PRO A 414 33.48 -27.75 -8.00
C PRO A 414 33.81 -28.41 -9.34
N LEU A 415 33.64 -29.74 -9.40
CA LEU A 415 33.90 -30.55 -10.59
C LEU A 415 33.09 -30.00 -11.78
N PRO A 416 33.68 -29.83 -12.96
CA PRO A 416 32.95 -29.40 -14.15
C PRO A 416 31.82 -30.39 -14.47
N ASP A 417 30.69 -29.89 -14.98
CA ASP A 417 29.54 -30.74 -15.34
C ASP A 417 29.89 -31.61 -16.55
N ASP A 418 30.20 -32.88 -16.29
CA ASP A 418 30.54 -33.91 -17.28
C ASP A 418 29.30 -34.61 -17.88
N GLY A 419 28.09 -34.15 -17.55
CA GLY A 419 26.83 -34.75 -17.99
C GLY A 419 26.41 -36.00 -17.20
N THR A 420 27.11 -36.34 -16.11
CA THR A 420 26.72 -37.45 -15.23
C THR A 420 25.37 -37.16 -14.57
N LEU A 421 24.46 -38.14 -14.64
CA LEU A 421 23.13 -38.05 -14.04
C LEU A 421 23.14 -38.62 -12.61
N PHE A 422 22.77 -37.79 -11.65
CA PHE A 422 22.64 -38.12 -10.24
C PHE A 422 21.17 -38.29 -9.87
N ARG A 423 20.88 -39.35 -9.11
CA ARG A 423 19.53 -39.64 -8.60
C ARG A 423 19.33 -38.97 -7.24
N TYR A 424 18.40 -38.03 -7.20
CA TYR A 424 18.00 -37.30 -6.01
C TYR A 424 16.60 -37.73 -5.56
N CYS A 425 16.33 -37.55 -4.28
CA CYS A 425 14.98 -37.52 -3.74
C CYS A 425 14.78 -36.29 -2.86
N THR A 426 13.56 -35.76 -2.83
CA THR A 426 13.15 -34.84 -1.77
C THR A 426 12.44 -35.60 -0.67
N VAL A 427 12.76 -35.32 0.58
CA VAL A 427 12.13 -35.95 1.75
C VAL A 427 11.46 -34.91 2.63
N LYS A 428 10.33 -35.26 3.23
CA LYS A 428 9.63 -34.44 4.21
C LYS A 428 9.71 -35.10 5.58
N PHE A 429 10.20 -34.34 6.55
CA PHE A 429 10.21 -34.77 7.95
C PHE A 429 8.83 -34.55 8.59
N PRO A 430 8.40 -35.42 9.51
CA PRO A 430 7.22 -35.18 10.34
C PRO A 430 7.31 -33.81 11.04
N GLY A 431 6.27 -32.98 10.93
CA GLY A 431 6.20 -31.68 11.59
C GLY A 431 7.01 -30.54 10.94
N LYS A 432 7.69 -30.77 9.81
CA LYS A 432 8.34 -29.71 9.02
C LYS A 432 7.66 -29.55 7.66
N GLU A 433 7.44 -28.31 7.24
CA GLU A 433 6.81 -28.03 5.94
C GLU A 433 7.79 -28.10 4.77
N HIS A 434 9.03 -27.70 4.97
CA HIS A 434 10.04 -27.65 3.92
C HIS A 434 10.59 -29.04 3.53
N PRO A 435 10.62 -29.40 2.24
CA PRO A 435 11.27 -30.62 1.76
C PRO A 435 12.79 -30.45 1.65
N TYR A 436 13.55 -31.50 1.94
CA TYR A 436 15.01 -31.52 1.89
C TYR A 436 15.53 -32.50 0.84
N ALA A 437 16.58 -32.12 0.09
CA ALA A 437 17.14 -32.94 -0.99
C ALA A 437 18.25 -33.87 -0.51
N TYR A 438 18.20 -35.14 -0.92
CA TYR A 438 19.19 -36.17 -0.64
C TYR A 438 19.50 -36.98 -1.90
N LEU A 439 20.68 -37.59 -1.97
CA LEU A 439 21.00 -38.57 -3.00
C LEU A 439 20.35 -39.92 -2.65
N THR A 440 19.74 -40.59 -3.63
CA THR A 440 19.14 -41.92 -3.39
C THR A 440 20.19 -43.02 -3.22
N GLY A 441 21.40 -42.80 -3.76
CA GLY A 441 22.38 -43.85 -3.96
C GLY A 441 21.82 -44.95 -4.89
N ASP A 442 22.16 -46.19 -4.61
CA ASP A 442 21.70 -47.37 -5.36
C ASP A 442 20.35 -47.92 -4.86
N LEU A 443 19.67 -47.23 -3.95
CA LEU A 443 18.40 -47.69 -3.39
C LEU A 443 17.26 -47.46 -4.40
N PRO A 444 16.47 -48.51 -4.74
CA PRO A 444 15.25 -48.34 -5.51
C PRO A 444 14.16 -47.78 -4.60
N LEU A 445 14.03 -46.46 -4.59
CA LEU A 445 13.02 -45.71 -3.85
C LEU A 445 11.84 -45.35 -4.77
N ILE A 446 10.65 -45.26 -4.21
CA ILE A 446 9.46 -44.67 -4.84
C ILE A 446 8.89 -43.56 -3.95
N GLU A 447 8.09 -42.67 -4.53
CA GLU A 447 7.37 -41.65 -3.74
C GLU A 447 6.48 -42.30 -2.68
N GLY A 448 6.51 -41.74 -1.47
CA GLY A 448 5.79 -42.27 -0.30
C GLY A 448 6.60 -43.23 0.57
N ASP A 449 7.74 -43.75 0.11
CA ASP A 449 8.63 -44.58 0.92
C ASP A 449 9.14 -43.84 2.17
N TRP A 450 9.27 -44.56 3.28
CA TRP A 450 9.97 -44.07 4.46
C TRP A 450 11.44 -44.45 4.39
N VAL A 451 12.28 -43.46 4.63
CA VAL A 451 13.74 -43.58 4.55
C VAL A 451 14.41 -42.95 5.75
N GLU A 452 15.53 -43.52 6.14
CA GLU A 452 16.38 -42.97 7.18
C GLU A 452 17.47 -42.12 6.54
N VAL A 453 17.49 -40.83 6.89
CA VAL A 453 18.41 -39.83 6.32
C VAL A 453 19.28 -39.19 7.39
N PRO A 454 20.56 -38.87 7.08
CA PRO A 454 21.46 -38.23 8.03
C PRO A 454 21.12 -36.74 8.19
N VAL A 455 21.09 -36.26 9.43
CA VAL A 455 20.77 -34.87 9.81
C VAL A 455 21.85 -34.27 10.73
N GLY A 456 22.19 -32.99 10.55
CA GLY A 456 23.17 -32.28 11.37
C GLY A 456 24.61 -32.82 11.30
N ASN A 457 25.55 -32.24 12.05
CA ASN A 457 26.99 -32.57 11.92
C ASN A 457 27.49 -33.70 12.83
N GLN A 458 26.60 -34.39 13.56
CA GLN A 458 26.97 -35.38 14.60
C GLN A 458 26.52 -36.83 14.30
N GLY A 459 26.34 -37.19 13.03
CA GLY A 459 25.99 -38.57 12.64
C GLY A 459 24.60 -39.03 13.06
N ALA A 460 23.71 -38.12 13.46
CA ALA A 460 22.32 -38.41 13.75
C ALA A 460 21.54 -38.72 12.46
N SER A 461 20.57 -39.62 12.54
CA SER A 461 19.65 -39.95 11.45
C SER A 461 18.20 -39.78 11.90
N CYS A 462 17.32 -39.40 10.98
CA CYS A 462 15.89 -39.27 11.22
C CYS A 462 15.07 -39.95 10.12
N PRO A 463 13.92 -40.56 10.45
CA PRO A 463 12.99 -41.06 9.46
C PRO A 463 12.31 -39.89 8.74
N ALA A 464 12.25 -39.95 7.43
CA ALA A 464 11.58 -38.98 6.57
C ALA A 464 10.84 -39.70 5.44
N GLN A 465 9.78 -39.08 4.93
CA GLN A 465 9.01 -39.64 3.83
C GLN A 465 9.47 -39.06 2.50
N VAL A 466 9.76 -39.91 1.52
CA VAL A 466 10.10 -39.52 0.15
C VAL A 466 8.90 -38.83 -0.50
N ARG A 467 9.12 -37.62 -1.02
CA ARG A 467 8.12 -36.77 -1.67
C ARG A 467 8.24 -36.74 -3.17
N SER A 468 9.45 -36.61 -3.70
CA SER A 468 9.69 -36.68 -5.13
C SER A 468 11.04 -37.32 -5.43
N LEU A 469 11.17 -37.90 -6.63
CA LEU A 469 12.41 -38.43 -7.18
C LEU A 469 12.83 -37.58 -8.38
N LEU A 470 14.10 -37.22 -8.43
CA LEU A 470 14.67 -36.29 -9.40
C LEU A 470 15.92 -36.92 -10.03
N LEU A 471 16.13 -36.68 -11.32
CA LEU A 471 17.36 -37.05 -12.01
C LEU A 471 18.00 -35.76 -12.53
N CYS A 472 19.16 -35.41 -11.98
CA CYS A 472 19.80 -34.11 -12.20
C CYS A 472 21.25 -34.28 -12.66
N THR A 473 21.74 -33.40 -13.54
CA THR A 473 23.19 -33.20 -13.74
C THR A 473 23.73 -32.26 -12.65
N ARG A 474 25.05 -32.04 -12.58
CA ARG A 474 25.63 -31.12 -11.57
C ARG A 474 25.07 -29.71 -11.69
N LYS A 475 24.81 -29.24 -12.91
CA LYS A 475 24.28 -27.89 -13.19
C LYS A 475 22.85 -27.68 -12.67
N ASN A 476 22.03 -28.72 -12.69
CA ASN A 476 20.59 -28.62 -12.38
C ASN A 476 20.23 -29.28 -11.04
N ALA A 477 21.22 -29.73 -10.27
CA ALA A 477 21.00 -30.32 -8.96
C ALA A 477 20.59 -29.23 -7.95
N PRO A 478 19.61 -29.48 -7.06
CA PRO A 478 19.25 -28.53 -6.01
C PRO A 478 20.41 -28.19 -5.08
N TRP A 479 21.37 -29.12 -4.95
CA TRP A 479 22.59 -28.97 -4.19
C TRP A 479 23.71 -29.82 -4.82
N PRO A 480 25.00 -29.41 -4.80
CA PRO A 480 26.08 -30.17 -5.42
C PRO A 480 26.13 -31.63 -4.95
N PRO A 481 26.25 -32.64 -5.84
CA PRO A 481 26.28 -34.05 -5.45
C PRO A 481 27.36 -34.39 -4.41
N GLU A 482 28.50 -33.70 -4.47
CA GLU A 482 29.64 -33.89 -3.57
C GLU A 482 29.36 -33.38 -2.15
N LYS A 483 28.41 -32.44 -2.00
CA LYS A 483 27.97 -31.87 -0.72
C LYS A 483 26.64 -32.45 -0.25
N THR A 484 25.89 -33.10 -1.13
CA THR A 484 24.59 -33.69 -0.82
C THR A 484 24.77 -35.01 -0.08
N ARG A 485 24.05 -35.19 1.01
CA ARG A 485 24.10 -36.45 1.76
C ARG A 485 23.24 -37.51 1.08
N THR A 486 23.64 -38.77 1.23
CA THR A 486 22.92 -39.92 0.68
C THR A 486 21.96 -40.50 1.71
N VAL A 487 20.80 -40.97 1.25
CA VAL A 487 19.87 -41.78 2.04
C VAL A 487 20.60 -43.02 2.57
N LEU A 488 20.40 -43.36 3.84
CA LEU A 488 21.10 -44.50 4.47
C LEU A 488 20.44 -45.83 4.12
N ARG A 489 19.11 -45.91 4.29
CA ARG A 489 18.29 -47.10 4.03
C ARG A 489 16.80 -46.76 4.02
N ARG A 490 15.99 -47.69 3.52
CA ARG A 490 14.54 -47.69 3.74
C ARG A 490 14.22 -48.11 5.18
N CYS A 491 13.19 -47.51 5.76
CA CYS A 491 12.67 -47.86 7.07
C CYS A 491 11.14 -47.95 7.04
N GLU A 492 10.53 -48.42 8.12
CA GLU A 492 9.08 -48.38 8.28
C GLU A 492 8.62 -46.99 8.73
N ALA A 493 7.33 -46.70 8.56
CA ALA A 493 6.75 -45.45 9.04
C ALA A 493 6.88 -45.37 10.57
N PRO A 494 7.30 -44.23 11.14
CA PRO A 494 7.37 -44.08 12.59
C PRO A 494 5.96 -44.18 13.20
N ASP A 495 5.77 -45.09 14.15
CA ASP A 495 4.50 -45.26 14.88
C ASP A 495 4.16 -43.96 15.63
N GLY A 496 3.11 -43.27 15.18
CA GLY A 496 2.58 -42.06 15.80
C GLY A 496 1.97 -42.35 17.17
N ARG A 497 2.80 -42.34 18.22
CA ARG A 497 2.35 -42.12 19.60
C ARG A 497 2.78 -40.73 20.06
N SER A 498 1.86 -39.79 19.91
CA SER A 498 1.64 -38.65 20.81
C SER A 498 0.18 -38.25 20.66
#